data_AF-A0A7V2F4D7-F1
#
_entry.id   AF-A0A7V2F4D7-F1
#
_cell.length_a   1.000
_cell.length_b   1.000
_cell.length_c   1.000
_cell.angle_alpha   90.00
_cell.angle_beta   90.00
_cell.angle_gamma   90.00
#
_symmetry.space_group_name_H-M   'P 1'
#
loop_
_entity.id
_entity.type
_entity.pdbx_description
1 polymer ?
#
loop_
_entity_poly.entity_id
_entity_poly.type
_entity_poly.pdbx_seq_one_letter_code
_entity_poly.pdbx_strand_id
1 'polypeptide(L)'
;MHDVTRGGLLETLLEIAQLSGAGIEVDGDHLPIPPVVSRFARAFRFDPMRMISSGTLVATVPPDRVEGAAAALKEAGTAFAVAGRVVEGTGVRIVRGGESVHHTEIHCEEDELARMWALYPREDGREIVHRAIGRVENDIDEPAPPDEIRAVESRIVLDPSLTDGLRGLEPGRRITVVFSFDRSRGFDLLQHPRGDRSRPRRGVFALCSPHRPNAIGVTEVDLVAADGNVLRVRGLDAINGTPVLDIKPA
;
A
#
# COMPACT_ATOMS: atom_id res chain seq x y z
N MET A 1 24.28 -13.99 5.20
CA MET A 1 23.11 -13.20 5.68
C MET A 1 22.28 -12.85 4.47
N HIS A 2 20.96 -12.91 4.59
CA HIS A 2 20.02 -12.64 3.51
C HIS A 2 18.73 -12.06 4.10
N ASP A 3 18.07 -11.17 3.36
CA ASP A 3 16.75 -10.65 3.72
C ASP A 3 15.64 -11.62 3.35
N VAL A 4 14.60 -11.65 4.17
CA VAL A 4 13.49 -12.61 4.02
C VAL A 4 12.35 -11.95 3.26
N THR A 5 12.47 -11.87 1.93
CA THR A 5 11.50 -11.20 1.06
C THR A 5 10.57 -12.20 0.36
N ARG A 6 10.56 -12.24 -0.98
CA ARG A 6 9.66 -13.11 -1.76
C ARG A 6 9.95 -14.58 -1.46
N GLY A 7 8.89 -15.38 -1.26
CA GLY A 7 9.02 -16.78 -0.87
C GLY A 7 9.28 -17.02 0.63
N GLY A 8 9.42 -15.96 1.42
CA GLY A 8 9.55 -16.04 2.87
C GLY A 8 10.82 -16.73 3.35
N LEU A 9 10.81 -17.16 4.61
CA LEU A 9 11.98 -17.72 5.29
C LEU A 9 12.45 -19.03 4.65
N LEU A 10 11.54 -19.87 4.16
CA LEU A 10 11.88 -21.15 3.55
C LEU A 10 12.73 -20.95 2.29
N GLU A 11 12.28 -20.10 1.37
CA GLU A 11 12.99 -19.86 0.11
C GLU A 11 14.34 -19.18 0.36
N THR A 12 14.39 -18.20 1.27
CA THR A 12 15.67 -17.59 1.68
C THR A 12 16.68 -18.62 2.18
N LEU A 13 16.23 -19.61 2.96
CA LEU A 13 17.11 -20.68 3.43
C LEU A 13 17.53 -21.64 2.31
N LEU A 14 16.64 -21.92 1.36
CA LEU A 14 16.94 -22.75 0.19
C LEU A 14 17.99 -22.07 -0.71
N GLU A 15 17.85 -20.76 -0.94
CA GLU A 15 18.83 -19.95 -1.66
C GLU A 15 20.20 -20.00 -0.98
N ILE A 16 20.26 -19.82 0.34
CA ILE A 16 21.51 -19.93 1.11
C ILE A 16 22.12 -21.33 0.97
N ALA A 17 21.32 -22.38 1.18
CA ALA A 17 21.76 -23.78 1.09
C ALA A 17 22.32 -24.12 -0.29
N GLN A 18 21.62 -23.69 -1.35
CA GLN A 18 22.01 -23.92 -2.74
C GLN A 18 23.30 -23.17 -3.10
N LEU A 19 23.43 -21.91 -2.72
CA LEU A 19 24.62 -21.10 -3.01
C LEU A 19 25.84 -21.54 -2.21
N SER A 20 25.66 -22.05 -0.99
CA SER A 20 26.77 -22.53 -0.16
C SER A 20 27.14 -23.99 -0.42
N GLY A 21 26.29 -24.77 -1.10
CA GLY A 21 26.45 -26.22 -1.25
C GLY A 21 26.38 -26.98 0.09
N ALA A 22 25.58 -26.46 1.04
CA ALA A 22 25.43 -27.05 2.38
C ALA A 22 23.95 -27.30 2.69
N GLY A 23 23.68 -28.18 3.65
CA GLY A 23 22.34 -28.40 4.18
C GLY A 23 22.04 -27.44 5.32
N ILE A 24 20.77 -27.14 5.54
CA ILE A 24 20.30 -26.39 6.72
C ILE A 24 19.22 -27.19 7.42
N GLU A 25 19.38 -27.42 8.72
CA GLU A 25 18.32 -27.99 9.56
C GLU A 25 17.75 -26.90 10.46
N VAL A 26 16.43 -26.71 10.39
CA VAL A 26 15.67 -25.67 11.09
C VAL A 26 14.74 -26.33 12.10
N ASP A 27 14.78 -25.84 13.32
CA ASP A 27 13.78 -26.12 14.33
C ASP A 27 12.61 -25.13 14.14
N GLY A 28 11.53 -25.63 13.55
CA GLY A 28 10.38 -24.82 13.22
C GLY A 28 9.56 -24.40 14.44
N ASP A 29 9.68 -25.08 15.58
CA ASP A 29 8.97 -24.77 16.82
C ASP A 29 9.64 -23.62 17.58
N HIS A 30 10.93 -23.38 17.33
CA HIS A 30 11.71 -22.26 17.89
C HIS A 30 11.69 -20.99 17.04
N LEU A 31 10.99 -20.99 15.90
CA LEU A 31 10.87 -19.79 15.07
C LEU A 31 10.00 -18.74 15.77
N PRO A 32 10.42 -17.46 15.77
CA PRO A 32 9.73 -16.39 16.48
C PRO A 32 8.53 -15.90 15.67
N ILE A 33 7.50 -16.75 15.52
CA ILE A 33 6.26 -16.42 14.81
C ILE A 33 5.32 -15.70 15.79
N PRO A 34 5.00 -14.40 15.56
CA PRO A 34 4.10 -13.68 16.44
C PRO A 34 2.70 -14.33 16.48
N PRO A 35 2.00 -14.36 17.64
CA PRO A 35 0.68 -14.98 17.75
C PRO A 35 -0.35 -14.44 16.75
N VAL A 36 -0.23 -13.15 16.37
CA VAL A 36 -1.08 -12.56 15.33
C VAL A 36 -0.86 -13.25 13.98
N VAL A 37 0.38 -13.51 13.58
CA VAL A 37 0.72 -14.21 12.33
C VAL A 37 0.13 -15.62 12.33
N SER A 38 0.24 -16.36 13.44
CA SER A 38 -0.36 -17.70 13.55
C SER A 38 -1.88 -17.69 13.42
N ARG A 39 -2.57 -16.67 13.97
CA ARG A 39 -4.02 -16.51 13.80
C ARG A 39 -4.40 -16.24 12.33
N PHE A 40 -3.65 -15.35 11.66
CA PHE A 40 -3.85 -15.06 10.24
C PHE A 40 -3.60 -16.29 9.37
N ALA A 41 -2.47 -16.97 9.59
CA ALA A 41 -2.11 -18.20 8.88
C ALA A 41 -3.21 -19.26 8.96
N ARG A 42 -3.82 -19.43 10.14
CA ARG A 42 -4.95 -20.34 10.33
C ARG A 42 -6.21 -19.87 9.58
N ALA A 43 -6.56 -18.59 9.69
CA ALA A 43 -7.77 -18.03 9.08
C ALA A 43 -7.73 -18.08 7.54
N PHE A 44 -6.60 -17.73 6.95
CA PHE A 44 -6.39 -17.66 5.51
C PHE A 44 -5.73 -18.92 4.93
N ARG A 45 -5.44 -19.90 5.78
CA ARG A 45 -4.85 -21.20 5.42
C ARG A 45 -3.57 -21.03 4.58
N PHE A 46 -2.63 -20.23 5.08
CA PHE A 46 -1.32 -19.99 4.46
C PHE A 46 -0.19 -20.49 5.35
N ASP A 47 0.96 -20.83 4.77
CA ASP A 47 2.17 -21.17 5.51
C ASP A 47 3.00 -19.91 5.88
N PRO A 48 3.18 -19.59 7.18
CA PRO A 48 4.03 -18.48 7.61
C PRO A 48 5.47 -18.53 7.07
N MET A 49 6.00 -19.73 6.79
CA MET A 49 7.36 -19.90 6.27
C MET A 49 7.52 -19.39 4.84
N ARG A 50 6.43 -19.37 4.07
CA ARG A 50 6.39 -18.95 2.66
C ARG A 50 5.84 -17.53 2.49
N MET A 51 5.47 -16.88 3.60
CA MET A 51 4.96 -15.51 3.58
C MET A 51 6.11 -14.50 3.50
N ILE A 52 5.95 -13.48 2.65
CA ILE A 52 6.89 -12.37 2.56
C ILE A 52 7.04 -11.64 3.89
N SER A 53 8.26 -11.22 4.21
CA SER A 53 8.54 -10.36 5.34
C SER A 53 9.24 -9.07 4.90
N SER A 54 8.88 -7.96 5.53
CA SER A 54 9.62 -6.69 5.41
C SER A 54 10.35 -6.46 6.73
N GLY A 55 11.68 -6.40 6.69
CA GLY A 55 12.52 -6.16 7.87
C GLY A 55 12.95 -7.41 8.66
N THR A 56 12.86 -8.61 8.08
CA THR A 56 13.43 -9.83 8.67
C THR A 56 14.72 -10.22 7.95
N LEU A 57 15.75 -10.61 8.70
CA LEU A 57 17.02 -11.09 8.19
C LEU A 57 17.29 -12.50 8.71
N VAL A 58 17.90 -13.34 7.88
CA VAL A 58 18.47 -14.62 8.29
C VAL A 58 19.99 -14.58 8.13
N ALA A 59 20.72 -15.17 9.07
CA ALA A 59 22.17 -15.22 9.03
C ALA A 59 22.69 -16.56 9.54
N THR A 60 23.70 -17.08 8.85
CA THR A 60 24.55 -18.16 9.34
C THR A 60 25.69 -17.55 10.14
N VAL A 61 25.92 -18.06 11.36
CA VAL A 61 26.92 -17.54 12.29
C VAL A 61 27.79 -18.71 12.77
N PRO A 62 29.13 -18.58 12.83
CA PRO A 62 30.00 -19.61 13.40
C PRO A 62 29.56 -19.98 14.82
N PRO A 63 29.62 -21.28 15.22
CA PRO A 63 29.12 -21.72 16.52
C PRO A 63 29.71 -20.96 17.72
N ASP A 64 31.00 -20.62 17.66
CA ASP A 64 31.72 -19.86 18.68
C ASP A 64 31.31 -18.37 18.77
N ARG A 65 30.55 -17.88 17.79
CA ARG A 65 30.09 -16.49 17.69
C ARG A 65 28.59 -16.31 17.95
N VAL A 66 27.84 -17.41 18.10
CA VAL A 66 26.38 -17.37 18.30
C VAL A 66 26.01 -16.59 19.56
N GLU A 67 26.66 -16.86 20.69
CA GLU A 67 26.38 -16.17 21.96
C GLU A 67 26.65 -14.66 21.87
N GLY A 68 27.75 -14.27 21.22
CA GLY A 68 28.09 -12.86 21.01
C GLY A 68 27.08 -12.13 20.11
N ALA A 69 26.65 -12.77 19.02
CA ALA A 69 25.63 -12.21 18.14
C ALA A 69 24.27 -12.08 18.87
N ALA A 70 23.87 -13.09 19.64
CA ALA A 70 22.66 -13.07 20.45
C ALA A 70 22.67 -11.94 21.49
N ALA A 71 23.81 -11.72 22.16
CA ALA A 71 23.96 -10.62 23.11
C ALA A 71 23.80 -9.25 22.43
N ALA A 72 24.42 -9.05 21.27
CA ALA A 72 24.32 -7.80 20.52
C ALA A 72 22.88 -7.52 20.03
N LEU A 73 22.16 -8.54 19.54
CA LEU A 73 20.76 -8.39 19.12
C LEU A 73 19.85 -8.07 20.31
N LYS A 74 20.11 -8.67 21.47
CA LYS A 74 19.37 -8.38 22.71
C LYS A 74 19.61 -6.95 23.19
N GLU A 75 20.86 -6.48 23.17
CA GLU A 75 21.22 -5.09 23.52
C GLU A 75 20.54 -4.09 22.58
N ALA A 76 20.47 -4.40 21.30
CA ALA A 76 19.76 -3.61 20.29
C ALA A 76 18.22 -3.72 20.38
N GLY A 77 17.66 -4.53 21.28
CA GLY A 77 16.22 -4.74 21.40
C GLY A 77 15.58 -5.41 20.17
N THR A 78 16.37 -6.13 19.37
CA THR A 78 15.91 -6.79 18.15
C THR A 78 15.44 -8.20 18.48
N ALA A 79 14.22 -8.56 18.08
CA ALA A 79 13.72 -9.93 18.25
C ALA A 79 14.51 -10.90 17.35
N PHE A 80 14.94 -12.03 17.91
CA PHE A 80 15.71 -13.04 17.19
C PHE A 80 15.43 -14.44 17.72
N ALA A 81 15.83 -15.45 16.95
CA ALA A 81 15.91 -16.84 17.40
C ALA A 81 17.11 -17.53 16.75
N VAL A 82 17.74 -18.44 17.49
CA VAL A 82 18.68 -19.41 16.91
C VAL A 82 17.84 -20.52 16.29
N ALA A 83 17.52 -20.35 15.00
CA ALA A 83 16.52 -21.14 14.31
C ALA A 83 16.98 -22.55 13.89
N GLY A 84 18.27 -22.86 13.98
CA GLY A 84 18.79 -24.12 13.44
C GLY A 84 20.30 -24.15 13.29
N ARG A 85 20.77 -25.07 12.45
CA ARG A 85 22.20 -25.30 12.17
C ARG A 85 22.47 -25.63 10.72
N VAL A 86 23.66 -25.26 10.25
CA VAL A 86 24.20 -25.70 8.95
C VAL A 86 24.76 -27.11 9.12
N VAL A 87 24.51 -27.98 8.16
CA VAL A 87 24.89 -29.40 8.16
C VAL A 87 25.47 -29.79 6.79
N GLU A 88 26.11 -30.96 6.73
CA GLU A 88 26.48 -31.55 5.44
C GLU A 88 25.24 -31.97 4.64
N GLY A 89 25.31 -31.84 3.31
CA GLY A 89 24.22 -32.18 2.40
C GLY A 89 23.72 -30.96 1.61
N THR A 90 22.49 -31.01 1.14
CA THR A 90 21.85 -29.95 0.35
C THR A 90 20.40 -29.74 0.77
N GLY A 91 19.89 -28.53 0.52
CA GLY A 91 18.50 -28.16 0.81
C GLY A 91 18.25 -27.84 2.28
N VAL A 92 16.97 -27.73 2.64
CA VAL A 92 16.51 -27.28 3.95
C VAL A 92 15.59 -28.32 4.57
N ARG A 93 15.93 -28.78 5.78
CA ARG A 93 15.09 -29.67 6.58
C ARG A 93 14.43 -28.88 7.70
N ILE A 94 13.10 -28.84 7.71
CA ILE A 94 12.32 -28.23 8.79
C ILE A 94 11.80 -29.33 9.70
N VAL A 95 12.07 -29.22 11.00
CA VAL A 95 11.58 -30.13 12.03
C VAL A 95 10.51 -29.41 12.87
N ARG A 96 9.31 -29.98 12.98
CA ARG A 96 8.21 -29.45 13.82
C ARG A 96 7.45 -30.59 14.47
N GLY A 97 7.26 -30.55 15.78
CA GLY A 97 6.46 -31.56 16.50
C GLY A 97 6.93 -33.01 16.30
N GLY A 98 8.21 -33.22 15.96
CA GLY A 98 8.78 -34.54 15.64
C GLY A 98 8.65 -34.97 14.17
N GLU A 99 7.94 -34.23 13.33
CA GLU A 99 7.90 -34.44 11.88
C GLU A 99 9.02 -33.64 11.20
N SER A 100 9.62 -34.23 10.16
CA SER A 100 10.66 -33.57 9.37
C SER A 100 10.29 -33.52 7.91
N VAL A 101 10.31 -32.32 7.31
CA VAL A 101 10.09 -32.11 5.88
C VAL A 101 11.39 -31.59 5.26
N HIS A 102 11.81 -32.19 4.14
CA HIS A 102 13.02 -31.80 3.42
C HIS A 102 12.64 -31.13 2.10
N HIS A 103 13.13 -29.90 1.91
CA HIS A 103 12.91 -29.07 0.74
C HIS A 103 14.22 -28.93 -0.03
N THR A 104 14.16 -29.03 -1.37
CA THR A 104 15.34 -28.96 -2.24
C THR A 104 15.16 -28.04 -3.44
N GLU A 105 13.92 -27.65 -3.74
CA GLU A 105 13.57 -26.84 -4.91
C GLU A 105 13.07 -25.46 -4.47
N ILE A 106 13.44 -24.43 -5.24
CA ILE A 106 13.03 -23.04 -5.02
C ILE A 106 11.81 -22.75 -5.88
N HIS A 107 10.70 -22.32 -5.26
CA HIS A 107 9.44 -21.99 -5.94
C HIS A 107 8.92 -20.61 -5.53
N CYS A 108 9.70 -19.58 -5.84
CA CYS A 108 9.37 -18.21 -5.44
C CYS A 108 8.04 -17.65 -6.00
N GLU A 109 7.52 -18.26 -7.06
CA GLU A 109 6.22 -17.98 -7.69
C GLU A 109 5.02 -18.57 -6.92
N GLU A 110 5.25 -19.54 -6.03
CA GLU A 110 4.23 -20.15 -5.17
C GLU A 110 4.10 -19.45 -3.82
N ASP A 111 4.47 -18.17 -3.74
CA ASP A 111 4.29 -17.42 -2.50
C ASP A 111 2.80 -17.27 -2.15
N GLU A 112 2.54 -17.04 -0.86
CA GLU A 112 1.16 -17.00 -0.34
C GLU A 112 0.35 -15.79 -0.85
N LEU A 113 1.00 -14.72 -1.30
CA LEU A 113 0.31 -13.60 -1.96
C LEU A 113 -0.17 -14.00 -3.36
N ALA A 114 0.66 -14.71 -4.13
CA ALA A 114 0.30 -15.25 -5.42
C ALA A 114 -0.86 -16.26 -5.30
N ARG A 115 -0.83 -17.12 -4.28
CA ARG A 115 -1.96 -18.03 -3.97
C ARG A 115 -3.23 -17.24 -3.65
N MET A 116 -3.15 -16.16 -2.86
CA MET A 116 -4.31 -15.32 -2.59
C MET A 116 -4.88 -14.71 -3.87
N TRP A 117 -4.06 -14.25 -4.81
CA TRP A 117 -4.56 -13.75 -6.10
C TRP A 117 -5.25 -14.83 -6.95
N ALA A 118 -4.80 -16.09 -6.86
CA ALA A 118 -5.47 -17.21 -7.51
C ALA A 118 -6.81 -17.58 -6.84
N LEU A 119 -6.90 -17.47 -5.51
CA LEU A 119 -8.12 -17.73 -4.74
C LEU A 119 -9.19 -16.64 -4.92
N TYR A 120 -8.77 -15.42 -5.22
CA TYR A 120 -9.63 -14.26 -5.47
C TYR A 120 -9.43 -13.74 -6.90
N PRO A 121 -9.89 -14.48 -7.92
CA PRO A 121 -9.71 -14.08 -9.32
C PRO A 121 -10.37 -12.73 -9.58
N ARG A 122 -9.81 -11.96 -10.51
CA ARG A 122 -10.42 -10.70 -10.96
C ARG A 122 -11.76 -11.01 -11.62
N GLU A 123 -12.82 -10.39 -11.12
CA GLU A 123 -14.10 -10.35 -11.81
C GLU A 123 -13.99 -9.31 -12.94
N ASP A 124 -13.80 -9.78 -14.17
CA ASP A 124 -13.81 -8.92 -15.35
C ASP A 124 -15.16 -8.20 -15.48
N GLY A 125 -15.12 -6.90 -15.78
CA GLY A 125 -16.32 -6.08 -16.00
C GLY A 125 -17.04 -5.62 -14.73
N ARG A 126 -16.47 -5.81 -13.55
CA ARG A 126 -17.04 -5.25 -12.31
C ARG A 126 -17.03 -3.72 -12.33
N GLU A 127 -18.20 -3.11 -12.10
CA GLU A 127 -18.29 -1.67 -11.87
C GLU A 127 -17.56 -1.27 -10.59
N ILE A 128 -16.73 -0.22 -10.68
CA ILE A 128 -16.09 0.41 -9.53
C ILE A 128 -16.94 1.61 -9.15
N VAL A 129 -17.59 1.52 -7.99
CA VAL A 129 -18.50 2.56 -7.48
C VAL A 129 -17.81 3.34 -6.36
N HIS A 130 -17.68 4.65 -6.56
CA HIS A 130 -17.25 5.59 -5.52
C HIS A 130 -18.46 6.29 -4.90
N ARG A 131 -18.41 6.52 -3.59
CA ARG A 131 -19.40 7.32 -2.87
C ARG A 131 -18.76 8.63 -2.46
N ALA A 132 -19.50 9.72 -2.59
CA ALA A 132 -19.03 11.01 -2.10
C ALA A 132 -18.91 10.96 -0.57
N ILE A 133 -17.80 11.44 -0.04
CA ILE A 133 -17.55 11.60 1.41
C ILE A 133 -17.96 12.98 1.92
N GLY A 134 -18.25 13.91 1.01
CA GLY A 134 -18.57 15.30 1.30
C GLY A 134 -18.85 16.11 0.04
N ARG A 135 -19.04 17.41 0.21
CA ARG A 135 -19.25 18.35 -0.90
C ARG A 135 -18.49 19.65 -0.68
N VAL A 136 -18.19 20.30 -1.80
CA VAL A 136 -17.64 21.65 -1.82
C VAL A 136 -18.76 22.67 -1.62
N GLU A 137 -18.51 23.70 -0.80
CA GLU A 137 -19.33 24.88 -0.62
C GLU A 137 -18.48 26.14 -0.92
N ASN A 138 -18.89 26.92 -1.91
CA ASN A 138 -18.31 28.22 -2.26
C ASN A 138 -19.30 29.05 -3.12
N ASP A 139 -18.90 30.25 -3.53
CA ASP A 139 -19.75 31.21 -4.26
C ASP A 139 -19.72 31.01 -5.80
N ILE A 140 -19.09 29.94 -6.31
CA ILE A 140 -18.99 29.67 -7.75
C ILE A 140 -19.97 28.56 -8.14
N ASP A 141 -21.19 28.91 -8.55
CA ASP A 141 -22.22 27.93 -8.95
C ASP A 141 -22.08 27.41 -10.39
N GLU A 142 -21.48 28.22 -11.27
CA GLU A 142 -21.33 27.89 -12.70
C GLU A 142 -19.88 27.63 -13.09
N PRO A 143 -19.61 26.82 -14.14
CA PRO A 143 -18.26 26.58 -14.63
C PRO A 143 -17.54 27.90 -14.98
N ALA A 144 -16.40 28.12 -14.32
CA ALA A 144 -15.55 29.28 -14.48
C ALA A 144 -14.10 28.85 -14.82
N PRO A 145 -13.25 29.78 -15.31
CA PRO A 145 -11.82 29.51 -15.47
C PRO A 145 -11.19 29.01 -14.16
N PRO A 146 -10.30 28.00 -14.19
CA PRO A 146 -9.72 27.44 -12.97
C PRO A 146 -9.05 28.46 -12.05
N ASP A 147 -8.41 29.48 -12.63
CA ASP A 147 -7.72 30.52 -11.87
C ASP A 147 -8.70 31.39 -11.06
N GLU A 148 -9.94 31.56 -11.52
CA GLU A 148 -11.00 32.27 -10.79
C GLU A 148 -11.53 31.41 -9.64
N ILE A 149 -11.74 30.11 -9.88
CA ILE A 149 -12.21 29.18 -8.84
C ILE A 149 -11.15 29.06 -7.73
N ARG A 150 -9.86 28.96 -8.09
CA ARG A 150 -8.75 28.86 -7.12
C ARG A 150 -8.58 30.11 -6.26
N ALA A 151 -9.07 31.25 -6.71
CA ALA A 151 -8.97 32.52 -6.00
C ALA A 151 -9.95 32.62 -4.82
N VAL A 152 -11.05 31.84 -4.82
CA VAL A 152 -11.99 31.82 -3.71
C VAL A 152 -11.57 30.82 -2.64
N GLU A 153 -11.81 31.16 -1.37
CA GLU A 153 -11.69 30.20 -0.29
C GLU A 153 -12.91 29.28 -0.31
N SER A 154 -12.68 27.97 -0.28
CA SER A 154 -13.75 26.96 -0.34
C SER A 154 -13.86 26.21 0.98
N ARG A 155 -15.08 25.75 1.29
CA ARG A 155 -15.34 24.80 2.37
C ARG A 155 -15.57 23.42 1.79
N ILE A 156 -14.99 22.40 2.41
CA ILE A 156 -15.30 21.00 2.15
C ILE A 156 -16.08 20.50 3.36
N VAL A 157 -17.36 20.22 3.17
CA VAL A 157 -18.26 19.72 4.21
C VAL A 157 -18.39 18.21 4.03
N LEU A 158 -17.79 17.45 4.95
CA LEU A 158 -17.83 16.00 4.95
C LEU A 158 -19.13 15.46 5.57
N ASP A 159 -19.49 14.23 5.24
CA ASP A 159 -20.48 13.47 5.99
C ASP A 159 -20.08 13.42 7.47
N PRO A 160 -20.94 13.83 8.42
CA PRO A 160 -20.61 13.86 9.84
C PRO A 160 -20.13 12.50 10.39
N SER A 161 -20.58 11.38 9.81
CA SER A 161 -20.13 10.04 10.22
C SER A 161 -18.66 9.75 9.90
N LEU A 162 -18.03 10.56 9.04
CA LEU A 162 -16.62 10.43 8.63
C LEU A 162 -15.68 11.39 9.35
N THR A 163 -16.19 12.21 10.30
CA THR A 163 -15.43 13.26 10.99
C THR A 163 -14.14 12.75 11.63
N ASP A 164 -14.16 11.56 12.24
CA ASP A 164 -12.98 10.97 12.90
C ASP A 164 -11.83 10.69 11.92
N GLY A 165 -12.11 10.56 10.63
CA GLY A 165 -11.11 10.39 9.58
C GLY A 165 -10.25 11.65 9.34
N LEU A 166 -10.66 12.81 9.87
CA LEU A 166 -9.92 14.08 9.75
C LEU A 166 -8.86 14.26 10.84
N ARG A 167 -8.80 13.36 11.83
CA ARG A 167 -7.82 13.44 12.91
C ARG A 167 -6.39 13.40 12.36
N GLY A 168 -5.57 14.36 12.78
CA GLY A 168 -4.18 14.48 12.33
C GLY A 168 -3.98 15.43 11.14
N LEU A 169 -5.05 15.97 10.55
CA LEU A 169 -4.92 17.09 9.62
C LEU A 169 -4.60 18.37 10.39
N GLU A 170 -3.49 19.01 10.03
CA GLU A 170 -3.00 20.22 10.67
C GLU A 170 -3.20 21.44 9.76
N PRO A 171 -3.90 22.49 10.21
CA PRO A 171 -3.94 23.77 9.50
C PRO A 171 -2.54 24.30 9.17
N GLY A 172 -2.37 24.89 7.99
CA GLY A 172 -1.08 25.34 7.46
C GLY A 172 -0.31 24.27 6.67
N ARG A 173 -0.81 23.04 6.59
CA ARG A 173 -0.30 22.00 5.69
C ARG A 173 -1.05 21.98 4.37
N ARG A 174 -0.46 21.35 3.36
CA ARG A 174 -1.14 21.05 2.09
C ARG A 174 -1.81 19.69 2.16
N ILE A 175 -2.97 19.59 1.53
CA ILE A 175 -3.70 18.33 1.35
C ILE A 175 -4.05 18.17 -0.12
N THR A 176 -4.12 16.92 -0.58
CA THR A 176 -4.66 16.56 -1.89
C THR A 176 -6.14 16.26 -1.74
N VAL A 177 -6.97 16.93 -2.53
CA VAL A 177 -8.41 16.71 -2.59
C VAL A 177 -8.74 15.99 -3.88
N VAL A 178 -9.42 14.85 -3.78
CA VAL A 178 -9.93 14.07 -4.91
C VAL A 178 -11.44 14.29 -4.98
N PHE A 179 -11.94 14.74 -6.12
CA PHE A 179 -13.34 15.09 -6.30
C PHE A 179 -13.86 14.63 -7.66
N SER A 180 -15.18 14.64 -7.85
CA SER A 180 -15.80 14.28 -9.12
C SER A 180 -16.35 15.52 -9.81
N PHE A 181 -16.01 15.72 -11.09
CA PHE A 181 -16.70 16.67 -11.96
C PHE A 181 -18.08 16.10 -12.32
N ASP A 182 -19.00 16.13 -11.36
CA ASP A 182 -20.33 15.53 -11.44
C ASP A 182 -21.25 16.16 -12.49
N ARG A 183 -20.92 17.38 -12.95
CA ARG A 183 -21.54 18.04 -14.10
C ARG A 183 -20.89 17.72 -15.45
N SER A 184 -19.73 17.05 -15.46
CA SER A 184 -19.09 16.60 -16.70
C SER A 184 -19.89 15.45 -17.31
N ARG A 185 -20.16 15.54 -18.61
CA ARG A 185 -20.92 14.55 -19.39
C ARG A 185 -20.15 14.22 -20.66
N GLY A 186 -19.92 12.93 -20.90
CA GLY A 186 -19.15 12.45 -22.05
C GLY A 186 -17.68 12.88 -22.04
N PHE A 187 -16.93 12.40 -23.04
CA PHE A 187 -15.54 12.79 -23.26
C PHE A 187 -15.12 12.56 -24.71
N ASP A 188 -14.13 13.34 -25.15
CA ASP A 188 -13.35 13.08 -26.37
C ASP A 188 -11.93 12.69 -26.01
N LEU A 189 -11.34 11.72 -26.73
CA LEU A 189 -9.95 11.32 -26.51
C LEU A 189 -8.95 12.40 -26.92
N LEU A 190 -9.32 13.29 -27.85
CA LEU A 190 -8.48 14.38 -28.34
C LEU A 190 -9.17 15.72 -28.14
N GLN A 191 -8.54 16.62 -27.37
CA GLN A 191 -9.12 17.91 -27.02
C GLN A 191 -8.11 19.03 -27.23
N HIS A 192 -8.63 20.24 -27.45
CA HIS A 192 -7.82 21.46 -27.42
C HIS A 192 -7.55 21.84 -25.96
N PRO A 193 -6.28 22.08 -25.56
CA PRO A 193 -5.97 22.49 -24.19
C PRO A 193 -6.76 23.74 -23.78
N ARG A 194 -7.45 23.70 -22.63
CA ARG A 194 -8.35 24.76 -22.15
C ARG A 194 -9.44 25.18 -23.18
N GLY A 195 -9.78 24.33 -24.15
CA GLY A 195 -10.73 24.64 -25.22
C GLY A 195 -10.20 25.56 -26.33
N ASP A 196 -8.93 25.97 -26.27
CA ASP A 196 -8.34 26.92 -27.21
C ASP A 196 -8.00 26.28 -28.56
N ARG A 197 -8.81 26.60 -29.57
CA ARG A 197 -8.69 26.05 -30.93
C ARG A 197 -7.41 26.44 -31.66
N SER A 198 -6.70 27.48 -31.21
CA SER A 198 -5.39 27.84 -31.78
C SER A 198 -4.28 26.86 -31.40
N ARG A 199 -4.45 26.12 -30.29
CA ARG A 199 -3.49 25.14 -29.79
C ARG A 199 -3.77 23.78 -30.43
N PRO A 200 -2.73 22.99 -30.76
CA PRO A 200 -2.94 21.65 -31.31
C PRO A 200 -3.67 20.74 -30.31
N ARG A 201 -4.52 19.85 -30.82
CA ARG A 201 -5.20 18.83 -30.02
C ARG A 201 -4.19 17.92 -29.32
N ARG A 202 -4.51 17.50 -28.10
CA ARG A 202 -3.72 16.55 -27.31
C ARG A 202 -4.61 15.45 -26.75
N GLY A 203 -4.00 14.30 -26.47
CA GLY A 203 -4.68 13.21 -25.76
C GLY A 203 -5.22 13.69 -24.41
N VAL A 204 -6.45 13.28 -24.06
CA VAL A 204 -7.11 13.70 -22.81
C VAL A 204 -6.31 13.36 -21.56
N PHE A 205 -5.52 12.28 -21.58
CA PHE A 205 -4.65 11.88 -20.48
C PHE A 205 -3.37 12.74 -20.34
N ALA A 206 -3.03 13.52 -21.37
CA ALA A 206 -1.99 14.55 -21.33
C ALA A 206 -2.56 15.95 -20.97
N LEU A 207 -3.82 16.03 -20.58
CA LEU A 207 -4.54 17.24 -20.20
C LEU A 207 -5.21 17.06 -18.84
N CYS A 208 -5.47 18.17 -18.15
CA CYS A 208 -6.30 18.20 -16.94
C CYS A 208 -7.77 18.54 -17.27
N SER A 209 -8.29 18.04 -18.41
CA SER A 209 -9.66 18.31 -18.82
C SER A 209 -10.67 17.59 -17.92
N PRO A 210 -11.78 18.23 -17.52
CA PRO A 210 -12.87 17.57 -16.79
C PRO A 210 -13.66 16.58 -17.67
N HIS A 211 -13.59 16.69 -19.00
CA HIS A 211 -14.25 15.79 -19.95
C HIS A 211 -13.35 14.59 -20.24
N ARG A 212 -13.36 13.59 -19.35
CA ARG A 212 -12.49 12.41 -19.41
C ARG A 212 -13.24 11.15 -18.97
N PRO A 213 -12.76 9.93 -19.31
CA PRO A 213 -13.48 8.69 -19.06
C PRO A 213 -13.98 8.54 -17.62
N ASN A 214 -13.11 8.85 -16.66
CA ASN A 214 -13.48 9.01 -15.25
C ASN A 214 -13.25 10.47 -14.88
N ALA A 215 -14.34 11.21 -14.70
CA ALA A 215 -14.34 12.65 -14.44
C ALA A 215 -13.90 12.97 -13.00
N ILE A 216 -12.65 12.61 -12.68
CA ILE A 216 -12.02 12.80 -11.37
C ILE A 216 -11.07 13.99 -11.47
N GLY A 217 -11.25 14.95 -10.56
CA GLY A 217 -10.34 16.05 -10.30
C GLY A 217 -9.43 15.73 -9.11
N VAL A 218 -8.20 16.24 -9.17
CA VAL A 218 -7.20 16.09 -8.10
C VAL A 218 -6.48 17.41 -7.97
N THR A 219 -6.55 18.01 -6.78
CA THR A 219 -5.97 19.34 -6.54
C THR A 219 -5.29 19.38 -5.18
N GLU A 220 -4.04 19.83 -5.15
CA GLU A 220 -3.35 20.18 -3.92
C GLU A 220 -3.83 21.56 -3.46
N VAL A 221 -4.26 21.65 -2.20
CA VAL A 221 -4.83 22.86 -1.60
C VAL A 221 -4.17 23.14 -0.26
N ASP A 222 -4.14 24.42 0.12
CA ASP A 222 -3.71 24.83 1.46
C ASP A 222 -4.86 24.60 2.45
N LEU A 223 -4.62 23.82 3.50
CA LEU A 223 -5.59 23.63 4.59
C LEU A 223 -5.52 24.84 5.53
N VAL A 224 -6.57 25.66 5.52
CA VAL A 224 -6.66 26.89 6.31
C VAL A 224 -7.17 26.60 7.73
N ALA A 225 -8.19 25.75 7.85
CA ALA A 225 -8.78 25.36 9.12
C ALA A 225 -9.49 24.00 8.99
N ALA A 226 -9.62 23.30 10.12
CA ALA A 226 -10.37 22.06 10.23
C ALA A 226 -11.24 22.12 11.49
N ASP A 227 -12.54 22.28 11.31
CA ASP A 227 -13.52 22.50 12.38
C ASP A 227 -14.64 21.45 12.29
N GLY A 228 -14.59 20.43 13.14
CA GLY A 228 -15.52 19.30 13.06
C GLY A 228 -15.40 18.58 11.72
N ASN A 229 -16.51 18.44 10.99
CA ASN A 229 -16.57 17.83 9.67
C ASN A 229 -16.33 18.81 8.51
N VAL A 230 -15.85 20.02 8.79
CA VAL A 230 -15.67 21.09 7.79
C VAL A 230 -14.19 21.45 7.67
N LEU A 231 -13.67 21.38 6.45
CA LEU A 231 -12.32 21.88 6.13
C LEU A 231 -12.45 23.19 5.35
N ARG A 232 -11.68 24.22 5.72
CA ARG A 232 -11.51 25.44 4.93
C ARG A 232 -10.22 25.34 4.14
N VAL A 233 -10.28 25.58 2.84
CA VAL A 233 -9.14 25.38 1.93
C VAL A 233 -8.98 26.51 0.91
N ARG A 234 -7.77 26.73 0.42
CA ARG A 234 -7.44 27.68 -0.66
C ARG A 234 -6.75 26.98 -1.82
N GLY A 235 -7.02 27.46 -3.04
CA GLY A 235 -6.44 26.89 -4.27
C GLY A 235 -7.22 25.71 -4.85
N LEU A 236 -8.44 25.44 -4.38
CA LEU A 236 -9.31 24.42 -4.93
C LEU A 236 -9.94 24.91 -6.25
N ASP A 237 -9.98 24.07 -7.27
CA ASP A 237 -10.62 24.34 -8.58
C ASP A 237 -11.89 23.51 -8.78
N ALA A 238 -12.72 23.46 -7.74
CA ALA A 238 -14.03 22.82 -7.74
C ALA A 238 -15.13 23.85 -7.45
N ILE A 239 -16.23 23.78 -8.21
CA ILE A 239 -17.39 24.66 -8.06
C ILE A 239 -18.29 24.21 -6.91
N ASN A 240 -19.22 25.07 -6.52
CA ASN A 240 -20.20 24.78 -5.47
C ASN A 240 -20.96 23.48 -5.74
N GLY A 241 -21.15 22.66 -4.70
CA GLY A 241 -21.85 21.38 -4.76
C GLY A 241 -21.02 20.19 -5.27
N THR A 242 -19.80 20.42 -5.78
CA THR A 242 -18.91 19.36 -6.31
C THR A 242 -18.73 18.24 -5.27
N PRO A 243 -19.01 16.97 -5.60
CA PRO A 243 -18.78 15.84 -4.70
C PRO A 243 -17.29 15.58 -4.45
N VAL A 244 -16.91 15.49 -3.19
CA VAL A 244 -15.56 15.06 -2.77
C VAL A 244 -15.55 13.56 -2.57
N LEU A 245 -14.54 12.88 -3.12
CA LEU A 245 -14.37 11.43 -3.07
C LEU A 245 -13.33 11.00 -2.04
N ASP A 246 -12.25 11.77 -1.85
CA ASP A 246 -11.16 11.42 -0.95
C ASP A 246 -10.28 12.63 -0.59
N ILE A 247 -9.53 12.53 0.50
CA ILE A 247 -8.59 13.55 0.99
C ILE A 247 -7.31 12.85 1.47
N LYS A 248 -6.14 13.38 1.10
CA LYS A 248 -4.83 12.83 1.48
C LYS A 248 -3.85 13.93 1.91
N PRO A 249 -2.86 13.63 2.77
CA PRO A 249 -1.71 14.53 2.92
C PRO A 249 -0.98 14.68 1.57
N ALA A 250 -0.51 15.90 1.27
CA ALA A 250 0.28 16.22 0.09
C ALA A 250 1.79 16.14 0.37
#